data_AF-A0A9E8ML00-F1
#
_entry.id   AF-A0A9E8ML00-F1
#
_cell.length_a   1.000
_cell.length_b   1.000
_cell.length_c   1.000
_cell.angle_alpha   90.00
_cell.angle_beta   90.00
_cell.angle_gamma   90.00
#
_symmetry.space_group_name_H-M   'P 1'
#
loop_
_entity.id
_entity.type
_entity.pdbx_description
1 polymer ?
#
loop_
_entity_poly.entity_id
_entity_poly.type
_entity_poly.pdbx_seq_one_letter_code
_entity_poly.pdbx_strand_id
1 'polypeptide(L)'
;MIPLAARRGQQGAPSAAVDHPEEVAEPVGEVAFLPGVREADERRAENVSMHGLARRGMSRAEVLDLLQRREIDPIVAEAEIARLEGSGLIDDDALARTLVERLTERKKLGPSALRAELQRRRLSAATIEIALAEREVEDEGALLDGLVDDRLRRMGSLDRETAERRLLAFLARKGHGGSAARDSVRRALDEAGLEPAPRTGFGQRAPGGGFGQRGGSSGGFGRSGGSGGSGGFGRRPSAASSRHADGPASGPRAVEFE
;
A
#
# COMPACT_ATOMS: atom_id res chain seq x y z
N MET A 1 27.58 56.15 47.63
CA MET A 1 27.45 54.96 46.77
C MET A 1 27.64 53.71 47.62
N ILE A 2 26.53 53.09 48.05
CA ILE A 2 26.50 51.77 48.69
C ILE A 2 25.16 51.11 48.28
N PRO A 3 25.17 49.88 47.73
CA PRO A 3 23.98 49.04 47.59
C PRO A 3 24.00 47.90 48.64
N LEU A 4 22.83 47.47 49.14
CA LEU A 4 22.61 46.05 49.53
C LEU A 4 21.11 45.72 49.73
N ALA A 5 20.67 44.76 48.93
CA ALA A 5 19.70 43.68 49.09
C ALA A 5 18.49 43.76 50.05
N ALA A 6 17.36 43.35 49.45
CA ALA A 6 16.25 42.54 49.95
C ALA A 6 16.48 41.77 51.27
N ARG A 7 15.47 41.50 52.11
CA ARG A 7 14.12 41.00 51.83
C ARG A 7 13.28 41.17 53.10
N ARG A 8 12.05 41.64 52.96
CA ARG A 8 11.13 42.00 54.04
C ARG A 8 10.04 40.92 54.19
N GLY A 9 9.71 40.58 55.44
CA GLY A 9 8.38 40.18 55.85
C GLY A 9 8.10 38.67 55.92
N GLN A 10 8.34 38.08 57.10
CA GLN A 10 7.53 36.96 57.60
C GLN A 10 6.72 37.46 58.80
N GLN A 11 5.56 36.82 59.00
CA GLN A 11 4.67 36.79 60.17
C GLN A 11 3.40 37.65 60.08
N GLY A 12 2.36 37.03 59.52
CA GLY A 12 0.96 37.19 59.90
C GLY A 12 0.32 35.80 59.96
N ALA A 13 -0.29 35.46 61.10
CA ALA A 13 -1.10 34.26 61.33
C ALA A 13 -2.61 34.60 61.13
N PRO A 14 -3.57 33.71 61.44
CA PRO A 14 -3.83 32.34 60.96
C PRO A 14 -5.22 32.25 60.25
N SER A 15 -5.47 31.27 59.38
CA SER A 15 -6.86 30.97 58.98
C SER A 15 -7.05 29.54 58.46
N ALA A 16 -8.00 28.87 59.12
CA ALA A 16 -8.84 27.76 58.68
C ALA A 16 -8.14 26.52 58.08
N ALA A 17 -8.12 25.46 58.91
CA ALA A 17 -8.07 24.08 58.46
C ALA A 17 -9.21 23.84 57.45
N VAL A 18 -8.83 23.51 56.22
CA VAL A 18 -9.72 22.88 55.25
C VAL A 18 -9.29 21.42 55.18
N ASP A 19 -10.12 20.60 55.80
CA ASP A 19 -10.09 19.15 55.71
C ASP A 19 -10.18 18.76 54.22
N HIS A 20 -9.11 18.18 53.66
CA HIS A 20 -9.17 17.51 52.37
C HIS A 20 -9.27 16.02 52.69
N PRO A 21 -10.44 15.39 52.51
CA PRO A 21 -10.52 13.95 52.66
C PRO A 21 -9.57 13.32 51.64
N GLU A 22 -8.74 12.38 52.11
CA GLU A 22 -8.02 11.45 51.25
C GLU A 22 -9.01 10.85 50.26
N GLU A 23 -8.88 11.25 48.99
CA GLU A 23 -9.54 10.60 47.87
C GLU A 23 -8.85 9.24 47.69
N VAL A 24 -9.31 8.27 48.48
CA VAL A 24 -9.09 6.85 48.25
C VAL A 24 -9.55 6.57 46.82
N ALA A 25 -8.59 6.40 45.92
CA ALA A 25 -8.83 5.88 44.59
C ALA A 25 -9.56 4.54 44.75
N GLU A 26 -10.86 4.53 44.46
CA GLU A 26 -11.61 3.29 44.38
C GLU A 26 -10.87 2.36 43.40
N PRO A 27 -10.68 1.07 43.75
CA PRO A 27 -10.14 0.14 42.78
C PRO A 27 -11.09 0.17 41.59
N VAL A 28 -10.58 0.58 40.42
CA VAL A 28 -11.29 0.45 39.15
C VAL A 28 -11.86 -0.96 39.10
N GLY A 29 -13.18 -1.04 39.31
CA GLY A 29 -13.87 -2.31 39.52
C GLY A 29 -13.50 -3.27 38.41
N GLU A 30 -13.22 -4.51 38.79
CA GLU A 30 -13.17 -5.63 37.86
C GLU A 30 -14.37 -5.51 36.94
N VAL A 31 -14.11 -5.21 35.66
CA VAL A 31 -15.17 -5.06 34.66
C VAL A 31 -15.75 -6.45 34.49
N ALA A 32 -16.76 -6.77 35.31
CA ALA A 32 -17.48 -8.03 35.26
C ALA A 32 -18.29 -8.04 33.97
N PHE A 33 -17.65 -8.46 32.88
CA PHE A 33 -18.32 -8.77 31.64
C PHE A 33 -19.44 -9.77 31.95
N LEU A 34 -20.67 -9.42 31.60
CA LEU A 34 -21.80 -10.32 31.80
C LEU A 34 -21.49 -11.67 31.13
N PRO A 35 -21.60 -12.81 31.84
CA PRO A 35 -21.02 -14.09 31.42
C PRO A 35 -21.52 -14.60 30.05
N GLY A 36 -22.66 -14.12 29.54
CA GLY A 36 -23.16 -14.47 28.20
C GLY A 36 -22.69 -13.57 27.05
N VAL A 37 -22.19 -12.36 27.33
CA VAL A 37 -21.70 -11.43 26.29
C VAL A 37 -20.36 -11.91 25.73
N ARG A 38 -19.50 -12.44 26.60
CA ARG A 38 -18.20 -13.00 26.20
C ARG A 38 -18.36 -14.20 25.28
N GLU A 39 -19.23 -15.14 25.62
CA GLU A 39 -19.48 -16.33 24.80
C GLU A 39 -20.10 -15.98 23.43
N ALA A 40 -20.91 -14.92 23.37
CA ALA A 40 -21.42 -14.41 22.10
C ALA A 40 -20.31 -13.79 21.24
N ASP A 41 -19.43 -12.99 21.84
CA ASP A 41 -18.31 -12.38 21.13
C ASP A 41 -17.24 -13.40 20.73
N GLU A 42 -16.97 -14.42 21.53
CA GLU A 42 -16.07 -15.53 21.20
C GLU A 42 -16.55 -16.28 19.96
N ARG A 43 -17.84 -16.65 19.92
CA ARG A 43 -18.44 -17.27 18.71
C ARG A 43 -18.43 -16.35 17.51
N ARG A 44 -18.63 -15.03 17.70
CA ARG A 44 -18.53 -14.06 16.60
C ARG A 44 -17.09 -13.94 16.10
N ALA A 45 -16.11 -13.94 17.00
CA ALA A 45 -14.69 -13.88 16.66
C ALA A 45 -14.27 -15.08 15.83
N GLU A 46 -14.60 -16.29 16.28
CA GLU A 46 -14.36 -17.54 15.55
C GLU A 46 -15.01 -17.52 14.17
N ASN A 47 -16.29 -17.17 14.08
CA ASN A 47 -16.98 -17.14 12.79
C ASN A 47 -16.32 -16.14 11.83
N VAL A 48 -16.02 -14.93 12.29
CA VAL A 48 -15.41 -13.88 11.46
C VAL A 48 -13.99 -14.26 11.03
N SER A 49 -13.17 -14.77 11.95
CA SER A 49 -11.78 -15.16 11.69
C SER A 49 -11.72 -16.31 10.68
N MET A 50 -12.53 -17.36 10.87
CA MET A 50 -12.59 -18.53 10.00
C MET A 50 -13.07 -18.17 8.60
N HIS A 51 -14.10 -17.33 8.47
CA HIS A 51 -14.54 -16.85 7.14
C HIS A 51 -13.46 -16.00 6.46
N GLY A 52 -12.70 -15.22 7.24
CA GLY A 52 -11.56 -14.46 6.73
C GLY A 52 -10.48 -15.37 6.16
N LEU A 53 -10.01 -16.30 6.99
CA LEU A 53 -8.92 -17.22 6.66
C LEU A 53 -9.28 -18.17 5.52
N ALA A 54 -10.53 -18.64 5.45
CA ALA A 54 -11.01 -19.49 4.35
C ALA A 54 -10.97 -18.76 2.99
N ARG A 55 -11.13 -17.43 2.97
CA ARG A 55 -11.11 -16.65 1.73
C ARG A 55 -9.69 -16.33 1.26
N ARG A 56 -8.77 -16.09 2.20
CA ARG A 56 -7.35 -15.82 1.94
C ARG A 56 -6.54 -16.01 3.21
N GLY A 57 -5.27 -16.40 3.08
CA GLY A 57 -4.32 -16.26 4.19
C GLY A 57 -4.24 -14.81 4.66
N MET A 58 -4.26 -14.60 5.98
CA MET A 58 -4.20 -13.30 6.65
C MET A 58 -3.07 -13.30 7.67
N SER A 59 -2.42 -12.16 7.86
CA SER A 59 -1.46 -12.00 8.96
C SER A 59 -2.17 -11.81 10.28
N ARG A 60 -1.45 -12.02 11.39
CA ARG A 60 -1.93 -11.72 12.75
C ARG A 60 -2.56 -10.33 12.83
N ALA A 61 -1.85 -9.32 12.31
CA ALA A 61 -2.29 -7.93 12.33
C ALA A 61 -3.52 -7.66 11.44
N GLU A 62 -3.70 -8.41 10.36
CA GLU A 62 -4.92 -8.34 9.54
C GLU A 62 -6.13 -8.96 10.25
N VAL A 63 -5.95 -10.07 10.96
CA VAL A 63 -7.02 -10.71 11.73
C VAL A 63 -7.44 -9.81 12.89
N LEU A 64 -6.49 -9.21 13.62
CA LEU A 64 -6.79 -8.25 14.67
C LEU A 64 -7.62 -7.06 14.15
N ASP A 65 -7.18 -6.45 13.05
CA ASP A 65 -7.86 -5.34 12.40
C ASP A 65 -9.27 -5.74 11.91
N LEU A 66 -9.44 -6.96 11.42
CA LEU A 66 -10.74 -7.52 11.03
C LEU A 66 -11.68 -7.64 12.23
N LEU A 67 -11.22 -8.19 13.35
CA LEU A 67 -12.02 -8.38 14.56
C LEU A 67 -12.40 -7.03 15.20
N GLN A 68 -11.46 -6.08 15.24
CA GLN A 68 -11.72 -4.72 15.73
C GLN A 68 -12.77 -3.98 14.90
N ARG A 69 -12.74 -4.10 13.56
CA ARG A 69 -13.77 -3.53 12.67
C ARG A 69 -15.15 -4.17 12.84
N ARG A 70 -15.24 -5.29 13.56
CA ARG A 70 -16.50 -5.96 13.92
C ARG A 70 -16.92 -5.66 15.35
N GLU A 71 -16.22 -4.73 16.01
CA GLU A 71 -16.50 -4.28 17.37
C GLU A 71 -16.47 -5.44 18.36
N ILE A 72 -15.58 -6.41 18.12
CA ILE A 72 -15.32 -7.52 19.04
C ILE A 72 -14.40 -7.02 20.15
N ASP A 73 -14.70 -7.41 21.39
CA ASP A 73 -13.90 -7.04 22.54
C ASP A 73 -12.40 -7.37 22.34
N PRO A 74 -11.47 -6.45 22.65
CA PRO A 74 -10.04 -6.67 22.45
C PRO A 74 -9.48 -7.91 23.15
N ILE A 75 -10.00 -8.27 24.33
CA ILE A 75 -9.56 -9.45 25.08
C ILE A 75 -9.97 -10.72 24.34
N VAL A 76 -11.22 -10.75 23.84
CA VAL A 76 -11.73 -11.87 23.04
C VAL A 76 -10.95 -11.98 21.71
N ALA A 77 -10.65 -10.86 21.06
CA ALA A 77 -9.90 -10.84 19.81
C ALA A 77 -8.47 -11.37 19.96
N GLU A 78 -7.75 -10.99 21.01
CA GLU A 78 -6.41 -11.51 21.28
C GLU A 78 -6.44 -13.00 21.66
N ALA A 79 -7.44 -13.44 22.44
CA ALA A 79 -7.62 -14.86 22.77
C ALA A 79 -7.91 -15.72 21.53
N GLU A 80 -8.74 -15.21 20.62
CA GLU A 80 -9.01 -15.81 19.32
C GLU A 80 -7.73 -15.98 18.50
N ILE A 81 -6.96 -14.90 18.36
CA ILE A 81 -5.71 -14.90 17.60
C ILE A 81 -4.72 -15.90 18.19
N ALA A 82 -4.54 -15.91 19.51
CA ALA A 82 -3.64 -16.85 20.17
C ALA A 82 -4.06 -18.31 19.93
N ARG A 83 -5.37 -18.61 19.91
CA ARG A 83 -5.88 -19.95 19.56
C ARG A 83 -5.55 -20.31 18.11
N LEU A 84 -5.76 -19.38 17.18
CA LEU A 84 -5.49 -19.59 15.76
C LEU A 84 -4.00 -19.80 15.48
N GLU A 85 -3.12 -19.02 16.12
CA GLU A 85 -1.67 -19.22 16.08
C GLU A 85 -1.27 -20.57 16.67
N GLY A 86 -1.82 -20.94 17.83
CA GLY A 86 -1.57 -22.25 18.46
C GLY A 86 -2.01 -23.45 17.60
N SER A 87 -3.01 -23.25 16.73
CA SER A 87 -3.45 -24.25 15.74
C SER A 87 -2.69 -24.21 14.41
N GLY A 88 -1.79 -23.23 14.20
CA GLY A 88 -1.08 -23.02 12.94
C GLY A 88 -1.93 -22.44 11.81
N LEU A 89 -3.15 -21.96 12.10
CA LEU A 89 -4.02 -21.30 11.10
C LEU A 89 -3.56 -19.88 10.79
N ILE A 90 -2.91 -19.22 11.75
CA ILE A 90 -2.17 -17.97 11.55
C ILE A 90 -0.69 -18.30 11.71
N ASP A 91 0.07 -18.05 10.65
CA ASP A 91 1.52 -18.11 10.64
C ASP A 91 2.02 -17.03 9.68
N ASP A 92 2.56 -15.95 10.24
CA ASP A 92 3.05 -14.80 9.48
C ASP A 92 4.27 -15.17 8.61
N ASP A 93 5.11 -16.09 9.06
CA ASP A 93 6.30 -16.54 8.34
C ASP A 93 5.91 -17.42 7.15
N ALA A 94 5.00 -18.38 7.34
CA ALA A 94 4.44 -19.19 6.26
C ALA A 94 3.68 -18.33 5.23
N LEU A 95 2.93 -17.33 5.70
CA LEU A 95 2.26 -16.37 4.83
C LEU A 95 3.27 -15.57 4.02
N ALA A 96 4.36 -15.10 4.63
CA ALA A 96 5.39 -14.33 3.94
C ALA A 96 6.06 -15.13 2.82
N ARG A 97 6.46 -16.38 3.10
CA ARG A 97 7.04 -17.30 2.11
C ARG A 97 6.12 -17.52 0.91
N THR A 98 4.86 -17.89 1.19
CA THR A 98 3.83 -18.11 0.16
C THR A 98 3.60 -16.86 -0.69
N LEU A 99 3.63 -15.68 -0.08
CA LEU A 99 3.49 -14.41 -0.80
C LEU A 99 4.69 -14.12 -1.68
N VAL A 100 5.91 -14.32 -1.19
CA VAL A 100 7.14 -14.11 -1.96
C VAL A 100 7.13 -14.98 -3.20
N GLU A 101 6.96 -16.30 -3.04
CA GLU A 101 6.89 -17.27 -4.13
C GLU A 101 5.85 -16.85 -5.18
N ARG A 102 4.59 -16.69 -4.76
CA ARG A 102 3.49 -16.35 -5.67
C ARG A 102 3.70 -15.04 -6.42
N LEU A 103 4.24 -14.01 -5.75
CA LEU A 103 4.45 -12.69 -6.35
C LEU A 103 5.68 -12.67 -7.27
N THR A 104 6.72 -13.42 -6.94
CA THR A 104 7.86 -13.62 -7.83
C THR A 104 7.43 -14.39 -9.08
N GLU A 105 6.68 -15.47 -8.96
CA GLU A 105 6.22 -16.25 -10.11
C GLU A 105 5.27 -15.48 -11.01
N ARG A 106 4.16 -14.95 -10.45
CA ARG A 106 3.07 -14.37 -11.24
C ARG A 106 3.33 -12.94 -11.66
N LYS A 107 3.96 -12.15 -10.79
CA LYS A 107 4.19 -10.71 -11.02
C LYS A 107 5.65 -10.39 -11.32
N LYS A 108 6.59 -11.34 -11.25
CA LYS A 108 8.01 -11.11 -11.51
C LYS A 108 8.54 -9.92 -10.70
N LEU A 109 8.13 -9.83 -9.43
CA LEU A 109 8.55 -8.75 -8.54
C LEU A 109 9.93 -9.04 -7.96
N GLY A 110 10.72 -7.98 -7.87
CA GLY A 110 12.02 -7.97 -7.20
C GLY A 110 11.92 -7.63 -5.71
N PRO A 111 13.04 -7.74 -4.98
CA PRO A 111 13.08 -7.65 -3.52
C PRO A 111 12.42 -6.40 -2.94
N SER A 112 12.62 -5.23 -3.55
CA SER A 112 12.07 -3.97 -3.06
C SER A 112 10.54 -3.90 -3.18
N ALA A 113 9.98 -4.45 -4.27
CA ALA A 113 8.54 -4.48 -4.46
C ALA A 113 7.87 -5.57 -3.61
N LEU A 114 8.55 -6.70 -3.41
CA LEU A 114 8.12 -7.74 -2.48
C LEU A 114 8.05 -7.20 -1.05
N ARG A 115 9.10 -6.53 -0.57
CA ARG A 115 9.12 -5.86 0.74
C ARG A 115 7.92 -4.93 0.91
N ALA A 116 7.65 -4.08 -0.08
CA ALA A 116 6.51 -3.18 -0.03
C ALA A 116 5.16 -3.92 0.03
N GLU A 117 5.02 -5.04 -0.66
CA GLU A 117 3.80 -5.85 -0.61
C GLU A 117 3.62 -6.57 0.74
N LEU A 118 4.69 -7.12 1.31
CA LEU A 118 4.65 -7.75 2.63
C LEU A 118 4.36 -6.73 3.74
N GLN A 119 4.92 -5.52 3.65
CA GLN A 119 4.59 -4.40 4.53
C GLN A 119 3.12 -4.00 4.44
N ARG A 120 2.53 -3.98 3.23
CA ARG A 120 1.07 -3.75 3.07
C ARG A 120 0.22 -4.81 3.77
N ARG A 121 0.74 -6.03 3.88
CA ARG A 121 0.12 -7.14 4.65
C ARG A 121 0.40 -7.06 6.15
N ARG A 122 1.07 -6.00 6.62
CA ARG A 122 1.42 -5.74 8.03
C ARG A 122 2.28 -6.85 8.66
N LEU A 123 3.13 -7.49 7.86
CA LEU A 123 4.10 -8.45 8.36
C LEU A 123 5.27 -7.75 9.06
N SER A 124 5.84 -8.42 10.06
CA SER A 124 6.97 -7.88 10.83
C SER A 124 8.21 -7.69 9.96
N ALA A 125 9.07 -6.72 10.31
CA ALA A 125 10.33 -6.52 9.59
C ALA A 125 11.21 -7.77 9.61
N ALA A 126 11.26 -8.50 10.73
CA ALA A 126 12.04 -9.73 10.86
C ALA A 126 11.54 -10.82 9.92
N THR A 127 10.23 -11.09 9.92
CA THR A 127 9.56 -12.04 9.01
C THR A 127 9.83 -11.69 7.54
N ILE A 128 9.78 -10.40 7.21
CA ILE A 128 10.04 -9.92 5.85
C ILE A 128 11.49 -10.21 5.43
N GLU A 129 12.47 -9.86 6.26
CA GLU A 129 13.88 -10.07 5.90
C GLU A 129 14.21 -11.57 5.81
N ILE A 130 13.64 -12.41 6.68
CA ILE A 130 13.79 -13.88 6.60
C ILE A 130 13.21 -14.40 5.28
N ALA A 131 11.96 -14.07 4.97
CA ALA A 131 11.30 -14.55 3.75
C ALA A 131 11.99 -14.04 2.46
N LEU A 132 12.57 -12.84 2.49
CA LEU A 132 13.35 -12.32 1.37
C LEU A 132 14.74 -12.96 1.24
N ALA A 133 15.34 -13.40 2.35
CA ALA A 133 16.62 -14.11 2.35
C ALA A 133 16.48 -15.57 1.88
N GLU A 134 15.37 -16.22 2.21
CA GLU A 134 15.02 -17.57 1.74
C GLU A 134 14.57 -17.60 0.27
N ARG A 135 14.34 -16.44 -0.35
CA ARG A 135 13.94 -16.33 -1.76
C ARG A 135 15.07 -16.84 -2.66
N GLU A 136 14.85 -17.97 -3.28
CA GLU A 136 15.69 -18.47 -4.35
C GLU A 136 15.22 -17.90 -5.70
N VAL A 137 16.14 -17.32 -6.46
CA VAL A 137 15.92 -17.01 -7.87
C VAL A 137 17.01 -17.69 -8.67
N GLU A 138 16.62 -18.71 -9.41
CA GLU A 138 17.51 -19.57 -10.18
C GLU A 138 18.38 -18.77 -11.16
N ASP A 139 17.78 -17.81 -11.89
CA ASP A 139 18.51 -16.87 -12.74
C ASP A 139 17.84 -15.49 -12.75
N GLU A 140 18.32 -14.59 -11.88
CA GLU A 140 17.85 -13.21 -11.81
C GLU A 140 18.23 -12.42 -13.09
N GLY A 141 19.34 -12.77 -13.75
CA GLY A 141 19.78 -12.13 -15.00
C GLY A 141 18.82 -12.41 -16.15
N ALA A 142 18.51 -13.68 -16.39
CA ALA A 142 17.56 -14.10 -17.41
C ALA A 142 16.14 -13.55 -17.16
N LEU A 143 15.73 -13.45 -15.89
CA LEU A 143 14.45 -12.83 -15.52
C LEU A 143 14.41 -11.34 -15.90
N LEU A 144 15.49 -10.60 -15.63
CA LEU A 144 15.58 -9.19 -15.99
C LEU A 144 15.61 -8.99 -17.50
N ASP A 145 16.39 -9.78 -18.21
CA ASP A 145 16.49 -9.72 -19.68
C ASP A 145 15.12 -9.97 -20.32
N GLY A 146 14.43 -11.02 -19.89
CA GLY A 146 13.07 -11.32 -20.35
C GLY A 146 12.10 -10.17 -20.09
N LEU A 147 12.16 -9.51 -18.91
CA LEU A 147 11.30 -8.36 -18.59
C LEU A 147 11.61 -7.13 -19.44
N VAL A 148 12.89 -6.87 -19.71
CA VAL A 148 13.36 -5.74 -20.50
C VAL A 148 12.95 -5.92 -21.96
N ASP A 149 13.22 -7.08 -22.55
CA ASP A 149 12.87 -7.40 -23.94
C ASP A 149 11.38 -7.27 -24.19
N ASP A 150 10.58 -7.86 -23.31
CA ASP A 150 9.13 -7.76 -23.34
C ASP A 150 8.66 -6.31 -23.31
N ARG A 151 9.28 -5.50 -22.47
CA ARG A 151 8.91 -4.09 -22.33
C ARG A 151 9.36 -3.28 -23.54
N LEU A 152 10.56 -3.53 -24.04
CA LEU A 152 11.16 -2.86 -25.18
C LEU A 152 10.36 -3.13 -26.46
N ARG A 153 9.91 -4.36 -26.71
CA ARG A 153 9.03 -4.69 -27.86
C ARG A 153 7.72 -3.91 -27.87
N ARG A 154 7.20 -3.55 -26.69
CA ARG A 154 5.97 -2.75 -26.54
C ARG A 154 6.25 -1.25 -26.60
N MET A 155 7.51 -0.85 -26.56
CA MET A 155 7.96 0.52 -26.77
C MET A 155 8.19 0.69 -28.27
N GLY A 156 7.54 1.67 -28.89
CA GLY A 156 7.79 1.98 -30.31
C GLY A 156 9.21 2.51 -30.52
N SER A 157 9.50 3.07 -31.70
CA SER A 157 10.80 3.70 -31.95
C SER A 157 11.01 4.87 -30.98
N LEU A 158 11.97 4.74 -30.09
CA LEU A 158 12.39 5.78 -29.15
C LEU A 158 13.90 5.97 -29.29
N ASP A 159 14.38 7.16 -28.94
CA ASP A 159 15.82 7.39 -28.74
C ASP A 159 16.33 6.55 -27.55
N ARG A 160 17.62 6.20 -27.58
CA ARG A 160 18.24 5.34 -26.57
C ARG A 160 18.04 5.87 -25.15
N GLU A 161 18.27 7.16 -24.93
CA GLU A 161 18.21 7.77 -23.59
C GLU A 161 16.79 7.70 -23.01
N THR A 162 15.78 7.99 -23.84
CA THR A 162 14.38 7.86 -23.44
C THR A 162 14.00 6.40 -23.20
N ALA A 163 14.49 5.47 -24.01
CA ALA A 163 14.23 4.05 -23.83
C ALA A 163 14.86 3.54 -22.52
N GLU A 164 16.13 3.84 -22.27
CA GLU A 164 16.86 3.50 -21.05
C GLU A 164 16.15 4.01 -19.80
N ARG A 165 15.83 5.31 -19.75
CA ARG A 165 15.13 5.93 -18.63
C ARG A 165 13.79 5.25 -18.36
N ARG A 166 13.03 4.92 -19.40
CA ARG A 166 11.70 4.28 -19.27
C ARG A 166 11.81 2.82 -18.81
N LEU A 167 12.81 2.08 -19.28
CA LEU A 167 13.08 0.71 -18.87
C LEU A 167 13.55 0.64 -17.42
N LEU A 168 14.51 1.47 -17.02
CA LEU A 168 14.96 1.56 -15.63
C LEU A 168 13.82 1.95 -14.69
N ALA A 169 12.98 2.92 -15.08
CA ALA A 169 11.80 3.29 -14.29
C ALA A 169 10.78 2.14 -14.20
N PHE A 170 10.64 1.34 -15.27
CA PHE A 170 9.79 0.14 -15.26
C PHE A 170 10.31 -0.92 -14.29
N LEU A 171 11.60 -1.26 -14.37
CA LEU A 171 12.24 -2.22 -13.46
C LEU A 171 12.17 -1.74 -12.01
N ALA A 172 12.40 -0.45 -11.74
CA ALA A 172 12.29 0.12 -10.41
C ALA A 172 10.89 -0.09 -9.80
N ARG A 173 9.82 0.10 -10.59
CA ARG A 173 8.44 -0.19 -10.13
C ARG A 173 8.17 -1.67 -9.92
N LYS A 174 8.89 -2.54 -10.64
CA LYS A 174 8.85 -3.99 -10.44
C LYS A 174 9.70 -4.43 -9.24
N GLY A 175 10.45 -3.52 -8.61
CA GLY A 175 11.31 -3.81 -7.47
C GLY A 175 12.72 -4.25 -7.85
N HIS A 176 13.07 -4.10 -9.12
CA HIS A 176 14.36 -4.46 -9.70
C HIS A 176 15.22 -3.21 -9.87
N GLY A 177 16.39 -3.19 -9.25
CA GLY A 177 17.30 -2.05 -9.28
C GLY A 177 18.76 -2.51 -9.26
N GLY A 178 19.65 -1.58 -8.93
CA GLY A 178 21.08 -1.88 -8.83
C GLY A 178 21.80 -2.00 -10.17
N SER A 179 22.99 -2.61 -10.16
CA SER A 179 23.81 -2.83 -11.36
C SER A 179 23.16 -3.80 -12.33
N ALA A 180 22.62 -4.93 -11.85
CA ALA A 180 22.01 -5.95 -12.69
C ALA A 180 20.90 -5.41 -13.60
N ALA A 181 20.00 -4.58 -13.05
CA ALA A 181 18.96 -3.92 -13.83
C ALA A 181 19.53 -2.98 -14.92
N ARG A 182 20.60 -2.24 -14.60
CA ARG A 182 21.27 -1.34 -15.57
C ARG A 182 22.00 -2.13 -16.66
N ASP A 183 22.68 -3.21 -16.28
CA ASP A 183 23.42 -4.05 -17.20
C ASP A 183 22.48 -4.79 -18.18
N SER A 184 21.34 -5.30 -17.69
CA SER A 184 20.29 -5.89 -18.52
C SER A 184 19.70 -4.87 -19.51
N VAL A 185 19.35 -3.67 -19.04
CA VAL A 185 18.86 -2.59 -19.92
C VAL A 185 19.90 -2.18 -20.95
N ARG A 186 21.18 -2.05 -20.56
CA ARG A 186 22.26 -1.71 -21.49
C ARG A 186 22.37 -2.74 -22.60
N ARG A 187 22.43 -4.04 -22.26
CA ARG A 187 22.51 -5.15 -23.22
C ARG A 187 21.35 -5.13 -24.20
N ALA A 188 20.11 -5.04 -23.71
CA ALA A 188 18.93 -5.03 -24.58
C ALA A 188 18.91 -3.83 -25.55
N LEU A 189 19.40 -2.66 -25.13
CA LEU A 189 19.50 -1.49 -26.01
C LEU A 189 20.62 -1.64 -27.04
N ASP A 190 21.77 -2.21 -26.67
CA ASP A 190 22.86 -2.52 -27.59
C ASP A 190 22.39 -3.53 -28.66
N GLU A 191 21.68 -4.59 -28.24
CA GLU A 191 21.09 -5.60 -29.15
C GLU A 191 20.01 -5.01 -30.07
N ALA A 192 19.26 -4.01 -29.60
CA ALA A 192 18.29 -3.27 -30.42
C ALA A 192 18.95 -2.29 -31.41
N GLY A 193 20.28 -2.19 -31.45
CA GLY A 193 21.02 -1.26 -32.31
C GLY A 193 20.85 0.21 -31.91
N LEU A 194 20.41 0.46 -30.68
CA LEU A 194 20.31 1.81 -30.12
C LEU A 194 21.66 2.18 -29.52
N GLU A 195 22.57 2.64 -30.38
CA GLU A 195 23.89 3.14 -29.96
C GLU A 195 23.75 4.36 -29.04
N PRO A 196 24.64 4.51 -28.04
CA PRO A 196 24.63 5.70 -27.22
C PRO A 196 24.99 6.87 -28.12
N ALA A 197 24.31 8.01 -27.95
CA ALA A 197 24.76 9.22 -28.59
C ALA A 197 26.26 9.37 -28.29
N PRO A 198 27.11 9.65 -29.30
CA PRO A 198 28.52 9.78 -29.06
C PRO A 198 28.69 10.74 -27.89
N ARG A 199 29.47 10.33 -26.88
CA ARG A 199 29.87 11.21 -25.79
C ARG A 199 30.78 12.26 -26.40
N THR A 200 30.21 13.19 -27.17
CA THR A 200 30.90 14.38 -27.62
C THR A 200 31.31 15.08 -26.34
N GLY A 201 32.61 15.04 -26.06
CA GLY A 201 33.18 15.61 -24.86
C GLY A 201 32.70 17.04 -24.69
N PHE A 202 32.54 17.43 -23.43
CA PHE A 202 32.46 18.82 -23.01
C PHE A 202 33.41 19.68 -23.88
N GLY A 203 32.90 20.46 -24.82
CA GLY A 203 33.76 21.35 -25.60
C GLY A 203 33.43 21.67 -27.06
N GLN A 204 32.33 21.22 -27.66
CA GLN A 204 31.91 21.77 -28.97
C GLN A 204 30.51 22.36 -28.88
N ARG A 205 30.47 23.62 -28.42
CA ARG A 205 29.38 24.54 -28.69
C ARG A 205 29.29 24.68 -30.21
N ALA A 206 28.20 24.20 -30.80
CA ALA A 206 27.92 24.45 -32.22
C ALA A 206 28.01 25.96 -32.48
N PRO A 207 28.82 26.43 -33.45
CA PRO A 207 28.83 27.83 -33.82
C PRO A 207 27.55 28.14 -34.60
N GLY A 208 26.71 29.01 -34.03
CA GLY A 208 25.73 29.78 -34.80
C GLY A 208 24.34 29.18 -34.94
N GLY A 209 23.50 29.40 -33.93
CA GLY A 209 22.04 29.45 -34.07
C GLY A 209 21.56 30.76 -33.45
N GLY A 210 21.31 31.78 -34.27
CA GLY A 210 21.09 33.16 -33.85
C GLY A 210 19.92 33.36 -32.90
N PHE A 211 20.18 34.07 -31.80
CA PHE A 211 19.15 34.74 -31.02
C PHE A 211 18.55 35.87 -31.86
N GLY A 212 17.41 35.57 -32.49
CA GLY A 212 16.57 36.57 -33.14
C GLY A 212 15.96 37.50 -32.09
N GLN A 213 16.54 38.68 -31.93
CA GLN A 213 15.84 39.83 -31.37
C GLN A 213 14.75 40.30 -32.34
N ARG A 214 13.53 40.44 -31.83
CA ARG A 214 12.50 41.44 -32.21
C ARG A 214 11.36 41.26 -31.20
N GLY A 215 11.03 42.24 -30.37
CA GLY A 215 10.59 43.58 -30.75
C GLY A 215 9.08 43.60 -30.55
N GLY A 216 8.62 44.30 -29.50
CA GLY A 216 7.29 44.12 -28.91
C GLY A 216 6.11 44.65 -29.72
N SER A 217 4.92 44.45 -29.15
CA SER A 217 3.77 45.35 -29.33
C SER A 217 2.72 45.05 -28.27
N SER A 218 2.49 46.06 -27.44
CA SER A 218 1.33 46.27 -26.58
C SER A 218 0.03 46.28 -27.39
N GLY A 219 -1.00 45.57 -26.92
CA GLY A 219 -2.35 45.68 -27.49
C GLY A 219 -3.38 45.00 -26.59
N GLY A 220 -3.98 45.76 -25.68
CA GLY A 220 -5.08 45.31 -24.84
C GLY A 220 -6.42 45.33 -25.57
N PHE A 221 -7.24 44.32 -25.34
CA PHE A 221 -8.70 44.30 -25.52
C PHE A 221 -9.22 43.28 -24.48
N GLY A 222 -9.94 43.68 -23.43
CA GLY A 222 -11.35 44.07 -23.47
C GLY A 222 -12.22 42.87 -23.10
N ARG A 223 -12.40 42.59 -21.80
CA ARG A 223 -13.38 41.62 -21.28
C ARG A 223 -14.50 42.35 -20.54
N SER A 224 -15.58 42.66 -21.25
CA SER A 224 -16.95 42.72 -20.73
C SER A 224 -17.59 41.35 -21.04
N GLY A 225 -18.29 40.67 -20.14
CA GLY A 225 -19.51 41.08 -19.46
C GLY A 225 -20.67 40.34 -20.15
N GLY A 226 -21.24 39.31 -19.49
CA GLY A 226 -22.28 38.49 -20.12
C GLY A 226 -22.82 37.38 -19.20
N SER A 227 -23.53 37.82 -18.16
CA SER A 227 -24.39 37.01 -17.29
C SER A 227 -25.66 36.52 -18.00
N GLY A 228 -26.17 35.36 -17.60
CA GLY A 228 -27.60 35.04 -17.67
C GLY A 228 -27.94 33.78 -18.48
N GLY A 229 -28.65 32.85 -17.86
CA GLY A 229 -29.22 31.70 -18.59
C GLY A 229 -29.61 30.51 -17.73
N SER A 230 -30.38 30.74 -16.67
CA SER A 230 -31.12 29.71 -15.94
C SER A 230 -32.27 29.15 -16.79
N GLY A 231 -32.41 27.83 -16.85
CA GLY A 231 -33.58 27.13 -17.40
C GLY A 231 -33.17 25.74 -17.83
N GLY A 232 -33.84 24.65 -17.49
CA GLY A 232 -35.13 24.44 -16.87
C GLY A 232 -35.37 22.94 -16.78
N PHE A 233 -36.25 22.57 -15.87
CA PHE A 233 -36.67 21.23 -15.49
C PHE A 233 -37.11 20.35 -16.67
N GLY A 234 -36.77 19.06 -16.59
CA GLY A 234 -37.39 17.99 -17.37
C GLY A 234 -37.42 16.70 -16.56
N ARG A 235 -38.49 16.48 -15.80
CA ARG A 235 -38.79 15.20 -15.13
C ARG A 235 -39.36 14.19 -16.15
N ARG A 236 -38.85 12.95 -16.07
CA ARG A 236 -39.46 11.58 -16.22
C ARG A 236 -40.79 11.40 -16.99
N PRO A 237 -40.99 10.28 -17.70
CA PRO A 237 -41.45 8.98 -17.11
C PRO A 237 -40.70 7.75 -17.70
N SER A 238 -40.36 6.68 -16.96
CA SER A 238 -41.15 5.52 -16.47
C SER A 238 -41.96 4.72 -17.52
N ALA A 239 -41.42 3.57 -17.94
CA ALA A 239 -42.12 2.31 -18.28
C ALA A 239 -41.03 1.22 -18.36
N ALA A 240 -40.97 0.20 -17.51
CA ALA A 240 -41.84 -0.97 -17.43
C ALA A 240 -41.93 -1.73 -18.77
N SER A 241 -41.15 -2.81 -18.90
CA SER A 241 -41.52 -4.00 -19.68
C SER A 241 -40.64 -5.17 -19.25
N SER A 242 -41.22 -5.99 -18.39
CA SER A 242 -40.90 -7.39 -18.18
C SER A 242 -41.18 -8.19 -19.46
N ARG A 243 -40.36 -9.21 -19.74
CA ARG A 243 -40.79 -10.47 -20.36
C ARG A 243 -39.79 -11.59 -20.03
N HIS A 244 -40.27 -12.52 -19.22
CA HIS A 244 -39.79 -13.89 -19.05
C HIS A 244 -40.08 -14.75 -20.29
N ALA A 245 -39.23 -15.76 -20.52
CA ALA A 245 -39.56 -17.20 -20.63
C ALA A 245 -38.44 -17.93 -21.41
N ASP A 246 -37.76 -18.90 -20.77
CA ASP A 246 -37.74 -20.37 -21.05
C ASP A 246 -37.05 -20.78 -22.36
N GLY A 247 -36.10 -21.73 -22.47
CA GLY A 247 -35.48 -22.75 -21.61
C GLY A 247 -34.37 -23.42 -22.48
N PRO A 248 -33.96 -24.71 -22.33
CA PRO A 248 -34.17 -25.66 -21.24
C PRO A 248 -32.86 -26.24 -20.65
N ALA A 249 -33.04 -27.03 -19.60
CA ALA A 249 -32.08 -27.82 -18.86
C ALA A 249 -31.27 -28.82 -19.71
N SER A 250 -30.00 -29.00 -19.37
CA SER A 250 -29.22 -30.21 -19.67
C SER A 250 -28.57 -30.68 -18.38
N GLY A 251 -29.07 -31.81 -17.88
CA GLY A 251 -28.61 -32.47 -16.66
C GLY A 251 -27.28 -33.25 -16.84
N PRO A 252 -26.75 -33.81 -15.74
CA PRO A 252 -25.39 -34.31 -15.66
C PRO A 252 -25.21 -35.70 -16.29
N ARG A 253 -24.06 -35.91 -16.95
CA ARG A 253 -23.59 -37.24 -17.37
C ARG A 253 -22.74 -37.86 -16.26
N ALA A 254 -23.18 -39.03 -15.79
CA ALA A 254 -22.41 -39.94 -14.97
C ALA A 254 -21.16 -40.43 -15.72
N VAL A 255 -20.08 -40.62 -14.97
CA VAL A 255 -18.91 -41.38 -15.39
C VAL A 255 -18.56 -42.30 -14.22
N GLU A 256 -18.99 -43.56 -14.32
CA GLU A 256 -18.45 -44.72 -13.60
C GLU A 256 -17.69 -45.55 -14.63
N PHE A 257 -16.50 -46.03 -14.28
CA PHE A 257 -15.70 -47.16 -14.79
C PHE A 257 -14.31 -46.97 -14.14
N GLU A 258 -13.65 -47.92 -13.49
CA GLU A 258 -13.89 -49.33 -13.19
C GLU A 258 -12.96 -49.69 -12.00
#